data_AF-A0A1B8UP41-F1
#
_entry.id   AF-A0A1B8UP41-F1
#
_cell.length_a   1.000
_cell.length_b   1.000
_cell.length_c   1.000
_cell.angle_alpha   90.00
_cell.angle_beta   90.00
_cell.angle_gamma   90.00
#
_symmetry.space_group_name_H-M   'P 1'
#
loop_
_entity.id
_entity.type
_entity.pdbx_description
1 polymer ?
#
loop_
_entity_poly.entity_id
_entity_poly.type
_entity_poly.pdbx_seq_one_letter_code
_entity_poly.pdbx_strand_id
1 'polypeptide(L)'
;MSTPLDLKLDPEKVQEIPMVDLAFMVLKAANTPFYYRDLMNEVAKLRGLNEEQINDVIAQLYTEINIDGRFACVGQNLWGLKRWYPVDRSEEAMTGGAPRPRIINDDDDDDYSDDDDSFNNDEEEDFDFVDEDGEEEEEIFEDEDSDVEDDVDIEEEIDEEDADLNEEENDDFEEEDDREEDM
;
A
#
# COMPACT_ATOMS: atom_id res chain seq x y z
N MET A 1 -14.55 12.56 -6.73
CA MET A 1 -14.07 12.78 -8.11
C MET A 1 -12.63 12.29 -8.18
N SER A 2 -12.40 11.05 -8.60
CA SER A 2 -11.05 10.56 -8.90
C SER A 2 -10.58 11.22 -10.19
N THR A 3 -9.52 12.00 -10.16
CA THR A 3 -8.84 12.47 -11.37
C THR A 3 -8.13 11.30 -12.04
N PRO A 4 -8.37 11.01 -13.33
CA PRO A 4 -7.67 9.93 -14.02
C PRO A 4 -6.18 10.27 -14.07
N LEU A 5 -5.36 9.37 -13.51
CA LEU A 5 -3.91 9.49 -13.52
C LEU A 5 -3.37 8.87 -14.81
N ASP A 6 -2.80 9.68 -15.68
CA ASP A 6 -2.23 9.24 -16.96
C ASP A 6 -0.84 8.61 -16.72
N LEU A 7 -0.84 7.37 -16.22
CA LEU A 7 0.34 6.55 -16.08
C LEU A 7 0.60 5.85 -17.43
N LYS A 8 1.66 6.26 -18.14
CA LYS A 8 2.11 5.61 -19.38
C LYS A 8 2.74 4.25 -19.10
N LEU A 9 1.92 3.26 -18.75
CA LEU A 9 2.33 1.86 -18.61
C LEU A 9 1.63 0.99 -19.66
N ASP A 10 2.38 0.06 -20.23
CA ASP A 10 1.82 -1.00 -21.08
C ASP A 10 0.97 -1.94 -20.21
N PRO A 11 -0.21 -2.37 -20.66
CA PRO A 11 -1.15 -3.17 -19.85
C PRO A 11 -0.55 -4.52 -19.39
N GLU A 12 0.30 -5.14 -20.22
CA GLU A 12 1.00 -6.38 -19.86
C GLU A 12 1.98 -6.16 -18.71
N LYS A 13 2.72 -5.04 -18.72
CA LYS A 13 3.67 -4.72 -17.65
C LYS A 13 2.97 -4.43 -16.33
N VAL A 14 1.76 -3.87 -16.35
CA VAL A 14 1.00 -3.63 -15.12
C VAL A 14 0.67 -4.94 -14.40
N GLN A 15 0.52 -6.05 -15.12
CA GLN A 15 0.27 -7.36 -14.51
C GLN A 15 1.51 -7.92 -13.81
N GLU A 16 2.71 -7.61 -14.29
CA GLU A 16 3.98 -8.08 -13.71
C GLU A 16 4.44 -7.23 -12.52
N ILE A 17 3.95 -5.99 -12.40
CA ILE A 17 4.35 -5.07 -11.33
C ILE A 17 3.59 -5.40 -10.03
N PRO A 18 4.29 -5.47 -8.87
CA PRO A 18 3.64 -5.64 -7.57
C PRO A 18 2.60 -4.56 -7.27
N MET A 19 1.52 -4.90 -6.55
CA MET A 19 0.45 -3.93 -6.22
C MET A 19 0.97 -2.76 -5.38
N VAL A 20 1.89 -3.02 -4.46
CA VAL A 20 2.55 -1.98 -3.67
C VAL A 20 3.36 -1.01 -4.54
N ASP A 21 4.00 -1.49 -5.60
CA ASP A 21 4.72 -0.62 -6.54
C ASP A 21 3.76 0.21 -7.39
N LEU A 22 2.63 -0.37 -7.80
CA LEU A 22 1.56 0.40 -8.45
C LEU A 22 1.01 1.49 -7.53
N ALA A 23 0.79 1.18 -6.25
CA ALA A 23 0.36 2.17 -5.24
C ALA A 23 1.38 3.31 -5.11
N PHE A 24 2.68 2.99 -5.10
CA PHE A 24 3.75 3.98 -5.10
C PHE A 24 3.71 4.87 -6.35
N MET A 25 3.50 4.29 -7.54
CA MET A 25 3.39 5.05 -8.78
C MET A 25 2.16 5.97 -8.80
N VAL A 26 1.02 5.50 -8.30
CA VAL A 26 -0.21 6.29 -8.14
C VAL A 26 0.06 7.51 -7.26
N LEU A 27 0.60 7.31 -6.07
CA LEU A 27 0.92 8.42 -5.16
C LEU A 27 1.94 9.38 -5.78
N LYS A 28 2.96 8.85 -6.47
CA LYS A 28 3.98 9.66 -7.15
C LYS A 28 3.40 10.51 -8.28
N ALA A 29 2.45 9.97 -9.05
CA ALA A 29 1.81 10.67 -10.16
C ALA A 29 0.81 11.72 -9.66
N ALA A 30 0.00 11.38 -8.66
CA ALA A 30 -0.99 12.28 -8.09
C ALA A 30 -0.36 13.41 -7.25
N ASN A 31 0.79 13.13 -6.62
CA ASN A 31 1.49 14.05 -5.72
C ASN A 31 0.62 14.59 -4.57
N THR A 32 -0.37 13.80 -4.17
CA THR A 32 -1.29 14.09 -3.05
C THR A 32 -1.53 12.79 -2.28
N PRO A 33 -1.77 12.87 -0.95
CA PRO A 33 -2.09 11.68 -0.17
C PRO A 33 -3.53 11.20 -0.43
N PHE A 34 -3.77 9.89 -0.28
CA PHE A 34 -5.05 9.23 -0.55
C PHE A 34 -5.54 8.47 0.68
N TYR A 35 -6.85 8.35 0.84
CA TYR A 35 -7.40 7.35 1.75
C TYR A 35 -7.07 5.96 1.23
N TYR A 36 -6.80 5.01 2.13
CA TYR A 36 -6.42 3.65 1.74
C TYR A 36 -7.38 3.01 0.72
N ARG A 37 -8.69 3.14 0.93
CA ARG A 37 -9.70 2.58 0.02
C ARG A 37 -9.63 3.23 -1.38
N ASP A 38 -9.40 4.53 -1.44
CA ASP A 38 -9.30 5.24 -2.71
C ASP A 38 -8.01 4.86 -3.44
N LEU A 39 -6.89 4.74 -2.70
CA LEU A 39 -5.63 4.26 -3.24
C LEU A 39 -5.77 2.84 -3.80
N MET A 40 -6.41 1.93 -3.06
CA MET A 40 -6.71 0.57 -3.51
C MET A 40 -7.53 0.58 -4.81
N ASN A 41 -8.56 1.44 -4.90
CA ASN A 41 -9.37 1.56 -6.10
C ASN A 41 -8.57 2.09 -7.30
N GLU A 42 -7.68 3.06 -7.12
CA GLU A 42 -6.82 3.53 -8.21
C GLU A 42 -5.84 2.43 -8.68
N VAL A 43 -5.27 1.67 -7.75
CA VAL A 43 -4.43 0.50 -8.09
C VAL A 43 -5.22 -0.58 -8.81
N ALA A 44 -6.44 -0.86 -8.37
CA ALA A 44 -7.32 -1.85 -8.98
C ALA A 44 -7.73 -1.47 -10.41
N LYS A 45 -8.02 -0.19 -10.66
CA LYS A 45 -8.30 0.33 -12.01
C LYS A 45 -7.11 0.15 -12.94
N LEU A 46 -5.90 0.41 -12.47
CA LEU A 46 -4.68 0.18 -13.26
C LEU A 46 -4.52 -1.31 -13.60
N ARG A 47 -4.78 -2.18 -12.62
CA ARG A 47 -4.63 -3.64 -12.79
C ARG A 47 -5.82 -4.32 -13.48
N GLY A 48 -6.92 -3.61 -13.70
CA GLY A 48 -8.14 -4.14 -14.34
C GLY A 48 -8.91 -5.13 -13.46
N LEU A 49 -8.84 -4.99 -12.14
CA LEU A 49 -9.52 -5.89 -11.19
C LEU A 49 -11.01 -5.58 -11.06
N ASN A 50 -11.82 -6.62 -10.88
CA ASN A 50 -13.23 -6.49 -10.54
C ASN A 50 -13.45 -6.33 -9.01
N GLU A 51 -14.69 -6.03 -8.57
CA GLU A 51 -14.97 -5.79 -7.14
C GLU A 51 -14.70 -7.00 -6.23
N GLU A 52 -14.93 -8.22 -6.72
CA GLU A 52 -14.65 -9.44 -5.95
C GLU A 52 -13.15 -9.61 -5.72
N GLN A 53 -12.35 -9.52 -6.78
CA GLN A 53 -10.90 -9.58 -6.71
C GLN A 53 -10.32 -8.47 -5.82
N ILE A 54 -10.87 -7.25 -5.90
CA ILE A 54 -10.47 -6.15 -5.01
C ILE A 54 -10.63 -6.57 -3.54
N ASN A 55 -11.74 -7.21 -3.17
CA ASN A 55 -11.97 -7.65 -1.79
C ASN A 55 -11.02 -8.78 -1.36
N ASP A 56 -10.56 -9.63 -2.28
CA ASP A 56 -9.59 -10.67 -1.98
C ASP A 56 -8.19 -10.11 -1.71
N VAL A 57 -7.79 -9.09 -2.48
CA VAL A 57 -6.43 -8.52 -2.39
C VAL A 57 -6.31 -7.29 -1.48
N ILE A 58 -7.42 -6.72 -1.01
CA ILE A 58 -7.42 -5.49 -0.19
C ILE A 58 -6.64 -5.65 1.12
N ALA A 59 -6.65 -6.84 1.73
CA ALA A 59 -5.89 -7.08 2.95
C ALA A 59 -4.39 -7.27 2.66
N GLN A 60 -4.07 -7.90 1.52
CA GLN A 60 -2.70 -8.11 1.08
C GLN A 60 -2.00 -6.78 0.80
N LEU A 61 -2.62 -5.90 0.00
CA LEU A 61 -2.03 -4.58 -0.29
C LEU A 61 -1.83 -3.76 0.98
N TYR A 62 -2.74 -3.86 1.95
CA TYR A 62 -2.61 -3.17 3.23
C TYR A 62 -1.37 -3.65 3.96
N THR A 63 -1.17 -4.96 4.03
CA THR A 63 -0.01 -5.56 4.67
C THR A 63 1.28 -5.12 3.98
N GLU A 64 1.33 -5.20 2.65
CA GLU A 64 2.48 -4.77 1.84
C GLU A 64 2.81 -3.29 2.05
N ILE A 65 1.80 -2.40 2.06
CA ILE A 65 2.01 -0.96 2.29
C ILE A 65 2.52 -0.68 3.71
N ASN A 66 2.07 -1.43 4.73
CA ASN A 66 2.50 -1.22 6.11
C ASN A 66 3.95 -1.69 6.36
N ILE A 67 4.40 -2.74 5.67
CA ILE A 67 5.79 -3.19 5.76
C ILE A 67 6.74 -2.39 4.85
N ASP A 68 6.20 -1.75 3.80
CA ASP A 68 6.98 -0.94 2.87
C ASP A 68 7.31 0.45 3.44
N GLY A 69 8.58 0.66 3.77
CA GLY A 69 9.07 1.91 4.36
C GLY A 69 9.02 3.16 3.47
N ARG A 70 8.59 3.05 2.20
CA ARG A 70 8.41 4.20 1.30
C ARG A 70 7.10 4.94 1.57
N PHE A 71 6.14 4.30 2.23
CA PHE A 71 4.84 4.89 2.56
C PHE A 71 4.86 5.52 3.95
N ALA A 72 4.01 6.51 4.15
CA ALA A 72 3.76 7.14 5.43
C ALA A 72 2.25 7.31 5.65
N CYS A 73 1.78 6.93 6.83
CA CYS A 73 0.42 7.21 7.28
C CYS A 73 0.42 8.59 7.96
N VAL A 74 -0.25 9.55 7.33
CA VAL A 74 -0.20 10.98 7.70
C VAL A 74 -1.32 11.32 8.70
N GLY A 75 -2.33 10.45 8.80
CA GLY A 75 -3.42 10.55 9.76
C GLY A 75 -4.71 9.90 9.25
N GLN A 76 -5.55 9.38 10.15
CA GLN A 76 -6.90 8.85 9.85
C GLN A 76 -6.99 7.99 8.57
N ASN A 77 -6.04 7.06 8.37
CA ASN A 77 -5.96 6.18 7.21
C ASN A 77 -5.69 6.88 5.86
N LEU A 78 -5.07 8.05 5.91
CA LEU A 78 -4.56 8.81 4.79
C LEU A 78 -3.08 8.47 4.57
N TRP A 79 -2.76 7.98 3.38
CA TRP A 79 -1.46 7.46 2.98
C TRP A 79 -0.79 8.37 1.96
N GLY A 80 0.49 8.64 2.18
CA GLY A 80 1.36 9.38 1.27
C GLY A 80 2.74 8.76 1.18
N LEU A 81 3.64 9.39 0.43
CA LEU A 81 5.03 8.95 0.36
C LEU A 81 5.84 9.52 1.52
N LYS A 82 6.65 8.70 2.17
CA LYS A 82 7.51 9.10 3.30
C LYS A 82 8.41 10.30 2.95
N ARG A 83 8.94 10.34 1.71
CA ARG A 83 9.77 11.45 1.21
C ARG A 83 9.07 12.82 1.16
N TRP A 84 7.73 12.87 1.19
CA TRP A 84 6.98 14.14 1.24
C TRP A 84 7.04 14.79 2.61
N TYR A 85 7.31 14.00 3.65
CA TYR A 85 7.35 14.45 5.02
C TYR A 85 8.80 14.54 5.46
N PRO A 86 9.26 15.70 5.96
CA PRO A 86 10.58 15.79 6.54
C PRO A 86 10.70 14.77 7.68
N VAL A 87 11.86 14.15 7.79
CA VAL A 87 12.17 13.19 8.86
C VAL A 87 12.38 13.99 10.15
N ASP A 88 11.31 14.57 10.66
CA ASP A 88 11.32 15.15 11.99
C ASP A 88 11.53 13.99 12.98
N ARG A 89 12.43 14.17 13.95
CA ARG A 89 12.81 13.15 14.94
C ARG A 89 11.66 12.71 15.86
N SER A 90 10.42 13.06 15.51
CA SER A 90 9.20 12.73 16.23
C SER A 90 8.68 11.32 15.95
N GLU A 91 9.12 10.63 14.90
CA GLU A 91 8.71 9.21 14.67
C GLU A 91 9.30 8.24 15.73
N GLU A 92 10.24 8.68 16.58
CA GLU A 92 10.69 7.90 17.74
C GLU A 92 9.65 7.89 18.89
N ALA A 93 8.57 8.69 18.80
CA ALA A 93 7.55 8.79 19.84
C ALA A 93 6.44 7.71 19.75
N MET A 94 6.40 6.88 18.69
CA MET A 94 5.45 5.75 18.61
C MET A 94 6.04 4.42 19.11
N THR A 95 7.36 4.36 19.39
CA THR A 95 8.04 3.15 19.88
C THR A 95 8.75 3.32 21.24
N GLY A 96 8.75 4.53 21.82
CA GLY A 96 9.36 4.82 23.12
C GLY A 96 8.34 5.43 24.07
N GLY A 97 8.13 4.79 25.22
CA GLY A 97 7.11 5.12 26.20
C GLY A 97 6.97 6.62 26.53
N ALA A 98 5.74 7.00 26.89
CA ALA A 98 5.31 8.33 27.28
C ALA A 98 6.45 9.20 27.86
N PRO A 99 6.63 10.45 27.39
CA PRO A 99 7.61 11.35 27.99
C PRO A 99 7.20 11.55 29.44
N ARG A 100 7.93 10.91 30.36
CA ARG A 100 7.79 11.17 31.79
C ARG A 100 8.20 12.62 31.96
N PRO A 101 7.34 13.50 32.50
CA PRO A 101 7.70 14.90 32.69
C PRO A 101 8.90 14.96 33.65
N ARG A 102 10.00 15.61 33.24
CA ARG A 102 11.06 15.98 34.18
C ARG A 102 10.51 17.06 35.11
N ILE A 103 10.72 16.79 36.39
CA ILE A 103 10.19 17.38 37.61
C ILE A 103 10.64 18.84 37.78
N ILE A 104 9.77 19.71 38.32
CA ILE A 104 10.17 20.86 39.13
C ILE A 104 9.26 20.85 40.36
N ASN A 105 9.76 20.29 41.46
CA ASN A 105 9.19 20.50 42.79
C ASN A 105 9.93 21.71 43.35
N ASP A 106 9.22 22.83 43.48
CA ASP A 106 9.69 24.02 44.19
C ASP A 106 9.42 23.77 45.68
N ASP A 107 10.51 23.74 46.45
CA ASP A 107 10.63 24.16 47.86
C ASP A 107 9.39 24.01 48.76
N ASP A 108 9.35 22.96 49.61
CA ASP A 108 9.15 23.11 51.06
C ASP A 108 9.17 21.77 51.84
N ASP A 109 9.89 21.83 52.96
CA ASP A 109 9.66 21.17 54.26
C ASP A 109 10.09 19.71 54.54
N ASP A 110 10.64 19.59 55.77
CA ASP A 110 11.44 18.52 56.36
C ASP A 110 10.69 17.19 56.67
N ASP A 111 11.44 16.08 56.71
CA ASP A 111 11.67 15.24 57.92
C ASP A 111 11.80 13.72 57.62
N TYR A 112 12.73 13.10 58.37
CA TYR A 112 13.05 11.68 58.57
C TYR A 112 13.95 10.91 57.58
N SER A 113 15.20 10.79 58.04
CA SER A 113 16.18 9.74 57.71
C SER A 113 15.73 8.37 58.25
N ASP A 114 15.73 7.32 57.41
CA ASP A 114 16.16 5.97 57.80
C ASP A 114 16.46 5.07 56.57
N ASP A 115 17.69 4.60 56.52
CA ASP A 115 18.20 3.30 56.04
C ASP A 115 18.10 2.85 54.55
N ASP A 116 19.25 2.35 54.08
CA ASP A 116 19.51 1.34 53.03
C ASP A 116 18.80 1.50 51.65
N ASP A 117 19.46 1.57 50.50
CA ASP A 117 20.56 0.72 50.07
C ASP A 117 21.23 1.40 48.87
N SER A 118 22.52 1.70 49.01
CA SER A 118 23.37 2.12 47.91
C SER A 118 23.90 0.88 47.21
N PHE A 119 23.27 0.47 46.11
CA PHE A 119 23.89 -0.42 45.12
C PHE A 119 23.94 0.26 43.75
N ASN A 120 24.89 1.18 43.62
CA ASN A 120 25.65 1.30 42.37
C ASN A 120 26.64 0.14 42.36
N ASN A 121 26.40 -0.86 41.51
CA ASN A 121 27.46 -1.72 41.00
C ASN A 121 27.44 -1.61 39.48
N ASP A 122 28.12 -0.57 39.00
CA ASP A 122 28.78 -0.56 37.71
C ASP A 122 29.87 -1.64 37.72
N GLU A 123 30.24 -2.16 36.55
CA GLU A 123 31.26 -3.21 36.29
C GLU A 123 30.80 -4.68 36.51
N GLU A 124 30.43 -5.36 35.40
CA GLU A 124 31.33 -6.35 34.79
C GLU A 124 31.11 -6.37 33.26
N GLU A 125 32.18 -6.04 32.55
CA GLU A 125 32.43 -6.38 31.15
C GLU A 125 32.34 -7.90 30.94
N ASP A 126 31.87 -8.28 29.74
CA ASP A 126 32.21 -9.49 28.96
C ASP A 126 30.94 -10.22 28.46
N PHE A 127 30.39 -9.74 27.34
CA PHE A 127 29.50 -10.57 26.52
C PHE A 127 30.30 -11.03 25.31
N ASP A 128 30.74 -12.29 25.40
CA ASP A 128 31.48 -13.06 24.42
C ASP A 128 31.09 -12.71 22.98
N PHE A 129 32.12 -12.30 22.23
CA PHE A 129 32.17 -12.35 20.78
C PHE A 129 31.83 -13.77 20.33
N VAL A 130 30.61 -13.98 19.82
CA VAL A 130 30.26 -15.23 19.15
C VAL A 130 30.98 -15.28 17.81
N ASP A 131 31.87 -16.25 17.78
CA ASP A 131 32.81 -16.64 16.75
C ASP A 131 32.18 -16.76 15.35
N GLU A 132 32.90 -16.18 14.41
CA GLU A 132 32.80 -16.40 12.98
C GLU A 132 33.48 -17.72 12.65
N ASP A 133 32.73 -18.82 12.53
CA ASP A 133 32.97 -19.83 11.49
C ASP A 133 31.87 -20.90 11.46
N GLY A 134 31.37 -21.16 10.26
CA GLY A 134 30.32 -22.13 10.01
C GLY A 134 29.83 -22.07 8.56
N GLU A 135 30.77 -21.99 7.62
CA GLU A 135 30.52 -22.43 6.24
C GLU A 135 30.05 -23.88 6.27
N GLU A 136 28.81 -24.17 5.84
CA GLU A 136 28.51 -25.36 5.01
C GLU A 136 27.40 -25.01 4.00
N GLU A 137 27.80 -25.07 2.73
CA GLU A 137 27.05 -25.12 1.47
C GLU A 137 25.81 -26.04 1.55
N GLU A 138 24.65 -25.62 1.03
CA GLU A 138 24.13 -25.95 -0.32
C GLU A 138 23.65 -27.41 -0.48
N GLU A 139 22.56 -27.57 -1.25
CA GLU A 139 21.89 -28.83 -1.68
C GLU A 139 20.89 -29.44 -0.66
N ILE A 140 19.65 -29.85 -1.00
CA ILE A 140 19.03 -30.30 -2.24
C ILE A 140 17.56 -29.78 -2.27
N PHE A 141 17.12 -29.19 -3.39
CA PHE A 141 15.70 -29.15 -3.72
C PHE A 141 15.28 -30.55 -4.16
N GLU A 142 14.58 -31.28 -3.29
CA GLU A 142 13.92 -32.54 -3.68
C GLU A 142 12.69 -32.17 -4.51
N ASP A 143 12.85 -32.36 -5.81
CA ASP A 143 11.83 -32.55 -6.83
C ASP A 143 10.95 -33.74 -6.44
N GLU A 144 9.71 -33.49 -6.01
CA GLU A 144 8.68 -34.53 -5.94
C GLU A 144 7.30 -33.97 -6.33
N ASP A 145 6.75 -34.61 -7.36
CA ASP A 145 5.39 -34.59 -7.90
C ASP A 145 4.92 -33.42 -8.79
N SER A 146 5.45 -33.45 -10.01
CA SER A 146 4.67 -33.21 -11.23
C SER A 146 3.64 -34.33 -11.45
N ASP A 147 2.45 -34.21 -10.85
CA ASP A 147 1.24 -34.89 -11.32
C ASP A 147 0.30 -33.86 -11.99
N VAL A 148 0.59 -33.56 -13.26
CA VAL A 148 -0.34 -32.87 -14.15
C VAL A 148 -1.28 -33.93 -14.75
N GLU A 149 -2.31 -34.30 -13.99
CA GLU A 149 -3.55 -34.83 -14.57
C GLU A 149 -4.58 -33.71 -14.60
N ASP A 150 -4.64 -32.99 -15.72
CA ASP A 150 -5.89 -32.36 -16.13
C ASP A 150 -6.07 -32.62 -17.63
N ASP A 151 -6.83 -33.67 -17.90
CA ASP A 151 -7.39 -34.05 -19.19
C ASP A 151 -8.46 -32.99 -19.54
N VAL A 152 -8.03 -31.82 -19.99
CA VAL A 152 -8.92 -30.81 -20.56
C VAL A 152 -9.20 -31.18 -22.02
N ASP A 153 -10.32 -31.87 -22.19
CA ASP A 153 -10.99 -32.13 -23.46
C ASP A 153 -11.30 -30.79 -24.15
N ILE A 154 -10.48 -30.41 -25.14
CA ILE A 154 -10.70 -29.24 -25.98
C ILE A 154 -11.72 -29.61 -27.06
N GLU A 155 -13.00 -29.57 -26.71
CA GLU A 155 -14.09 -29.42 -27.68
C GLU A 155 -14.54 -27.96 -27.70
N GLU A 156 -13.81 -27.12 -28.45
CA GLU A 156 -14.33 -25.82 -28.88
C GLU A 156 -14.77 -25.95 -30.34
N GLU A 157 -15.99 -26.47 -30.50
CA GLU A 157 -16.74 -26.48 -31.76
C GLU A 157 -17.26 -25.05 -32.03
N ILE A 158 -16.55 -24.38 -32.94
CA ILE A 158 -16.99 -23.38 -33.92
C ILE A 158 -18.50 -23.03 -33.87
N ASP A 159 -18.82 -21.75 -33.73
CA ASP A 159 -20.01 -21.18 -34.39
C ASP A 159 -19.67 -19.84 -35.06
N GLU A 160 -19.26 -19.96 -36.33
CA GLU A 160 -19.26 -18.88 -37.30
C GLU A 160 -20.66 -18.83 -37.95
N GLU A 161 -21.60 -18.07 -37.38
CA GLU A 161 -22.78 -17.60 -38.14
C GLU A 161 -22.95 -16.08 -38.04
N ASP A 162 -22.46 -15.46 -39.10
CA ASP A 162 -22.99 -14.30 -39.81
C ASP A 162 -24.48 -13.96 -39.51
N ALA A 163 -24.75 -12.72 -39.11
CA ALA A 163 -26.06 -12.10 -39.27
C ALA A 163 -25.91 -10.57 -39.43
N ASP A 164 -25.54 -10.21 -40.65
CA ASP A 164 -26.21 -9.22 -41.51
C ASP A 164 -26.78 -7.92 -40.88
N LEU A 165 -26.20 -6.84 -41.41
CA LEU A 165 -26.73 -5.50 -41.67
C LEU A 165 -28.26 -5.33 -41.51
N ASN A 166 -28.68 -4.39 -40.66
CA ASN A 166 -29.89 -3.61 -40.94
C ASN A 166 -29.60 -2.11 -40.83
N GLU A 167 -29.43 -1.54 -42.01
CA GLU A 167 -29.51 -0.13 -42.34
C GLU A 167 -31.00 0.25 -42.40
N GLU A 168 -31.49 1.09 -41.48
CA GLU A 168 -32.75 1.83 -41.67
C GLU A 168 -32.65 3.25 -41.07
N GLU A 169 -32.27 4.15 -41.96
CA GLU A 169 -32.86 5.48 -42.21
C GLU A 169 -34.19 5.78 -41.49
N ASN A 170 -34.24 6.87 -40.72
CA ASN A 170 -35.29 7.91 -40.60
C ASN A 170 -35.06 8.71 -39.29
N ASP A 171 -35.40 9.97 -39.10
CA ASP A 171 -36.03 11.00 -39.92
C ASP A 171 -35.76 12.34 -39.19
N ASP A 172 -35.64 13.39 -39.99
CA ASP A 172 -36.00 14.78 -39.75
C ASP A 172 -36.41 15.27 -38.33
N PHE A 173 -35.71 16.31 -37.86
CA PHE A 173 -36.35 17.41 -37.12
C PHE A 173 -35.56 18.72 -37.31
N GLU A 174 -35.77 19.38 -38.44
CA GLU A 174 -35.69 20.84 -38.51
C GLU A 174 -36.89 21.46 -37.78
N GLU A 175 -36.68 22.41 -36.86
CA GLU A 175 -37.40 23.70 -36.90
C GLU A 175 -36.85 24.71 -35.88
N GLU A 176 -36.82 25.96 -36.33
CA GLU A 176 -36.39 27.20 -35.69
C GLU A 176 -37.21 27.56 -34.45
N ASP A 177 -36.60 28.27 -33.48
CA ASP A 177 -37.32 29.33 -32.75
C ASP A 177 -36.35 30.50 -32.50
N ASP A 178 -36.41 31.46 -33.42
CA ASP A 178 -36.06 32.86 -33.20
C ASP A 178 -36.77 33.40 -31.96
N ARG A 179 -36.03 33.91 -30.97
CA ARG A 179 -36.42 35.12 -30.22
C ARG A 179 -35.24 35.99 -29.86
N GLU A 180 -35.05 37.03 -30.67
CA GLU A 180 -34.52 38.32 -30.26
C GLU A 180 -35.43 39.03 -29.23
N GLU A 181 -34.85 40.03 -28.57
CA GLU A 181 -35.43 41.08 -27.71
C GLU A 181 -35.88 40.64 -26.30
N ASP A 182 -35.50 41.29 -25.20
CA ASP A 182 -35.45 42.74 -24.97
C ASP A 182 -34.59 43.07 -23.73
N MET A 183 -33.92 44.24 -23.78
CA MET A 183 -33.36 45.10 -22.71
C MET A 183 -32.75 44.51 -21.42
#